data_AF-A0A8T6I8M5-F1
#
_entry.id   AF-A0A8T6I8M5-F1
#
_cell.length_a   1.000
_cell.length_b   1.000
_cell.length_c   1.000
_cell.angle_alpha   90.00
_cell.angle_beta   90.00
_cell.angle_gamma   90.00
#
_symmetry.space_group_name_H-M   'P 1'
#
loop_
_entity.id
_entity.type
_entity.pdbx_description
1 polymer ?
#
loop_
_entity_poly.entity_id
_entity_poly.type
_entity_poly.pdbx_seq_one_letter_code
_entity_poly.pdbx_strand_id
1 'polypeptide(L)'
;MGTLTETRAVASWKADIDRALACRGVTWDASHLRGPAPGEVERHVVQRSADEETVVILWGSDSAAGVHCHGISDCEFEVLTGAVEESREDDGWHTLGPGAVNACGAGCEHDVRCQETLAVTVHRYRPPLGDAPDAMFADSVQLGDETDDSLAKLQDDARSRPWMVVRAGARPGGCGSVHNDVVRRLGTSVQPPAREPDGSGTVVPTVRSATAFGGWADDFAVHSAHAHLAQPPTYVVMTCIDDTGEDAMLLSPVGALRTLNREDVDHLRRPAFRFSRPTAGKPCLSPPRAAVAMDGGRLRMRCGADAVPVDADAAEACRHMHDTIVDHTSRVALNRGDILVVNNRLAAHGWDASRPMSRHLLATCVWDQADYAAAVG
;
A
#
# COMPACT_ATOMS: atom_id res chain seq x y z
N MET A 1 -14.25 -7.01 -36.23
CA MET A 1 -13.29 -6.61 -37.28
C MET A 1 -12.09 -5.95 -36.60
N GLY A 2 -11.24 -6.74 -35.96
CA GLY A 2 -9.92 -6.30 -35.50
C GLY A 2 -9.00 -7.48 -35.72
N THR A 3 -8.05 -7.42 -36.66
CA THR A 3 -7.17 -8.57 -36.91
C THR A 3 -5.90 -8.33 -37.76
N LEU A 4 -5.58 -7.11 -38.23
CA LEU A 4 -4.32 -6.92 -38.99
C LEU A 4 -3.43 -5.77 -38.49
N THR A 5 -4.00 -4.70 -37.95
CA THR A 5 -3.22 -3.56 -37.44
C THR A 5 -2.60 -3.86 -36.06
N GLU A 6 -3.36 -4.48 -35.16
CA GLU A 6 -2.87 -4.86 -33.81
C GLU A 6 -1.76 -5.90 -33.87
N THR A 7 -1.90 -6.93 -34.72
CA THR A 7 -0.91 -8.02 -34.83
C THR A 7 0.46 -7.52 -35.30
N ARG A 8 0.48 -6.47 -36.13
CA ARG A 8 1.73 -5.86 -36.63
C ARG A 8 2.38 -4.95 -35.58
N ALA A 9 1.57 -4.27 -34.76
CA ALA A 9 2.07 -3.45 -33.65
C ALA A 9 2.67 -4.32 -32.53
N VAL A 10 2.05 -5.46 -32.21
CA VAL A 10 2.52 -6.38 -31.15
C VAL A 10 3.89 -7.01 -31.45
N ALA A 11 4.17 -7.30 -32.71
CA ALA A 11 5.48 -7.83 -33.10
C ALA A 11 6.60 -6.77 -33.06
N SER A 12 6.26 -5.48 -33.17
CA SER A 12 7.26 -4.40 -33.26
C SER A 12 7.90 -4.10 -31.90
N TRP A 13 7.10 -3.91 -30.86
CA TRP A 13 7.64 -3.44 -29.57
C TRP A 13 8.53 -4.48 -28.87
N LYS A 14 8.26 -5.78 -29.04
CA LYS A 14 9.13 -6.85 -28.52
C LYS A 14 10.52 -6.79 -29.13
N ALA A 15 10.59 -6.65 -30.45
CA ALA A 15 11.84 -6.52 -31.18
C ALA A 15 12.58 -5.23 -30.77
N ASP A 16 11.85 -4.16 -30.44
CA ASP A 16 12.44 -2.92 -29.96
C ASP A 16 13.02 -3.07 -28.55
N ILE A 17 12.38 -3.84 -27.65
CA ILE A 17 12.99 -4.18 -26.35
C ILE A 17 14.25 -5.03 -26.56
N ASP A 18 14.17 -6.12 -27.33
CA ASP A 18 15.31 -7.00 -27.56
C ASP A 18 16.51 -6.22 -28.14
N ARG A 19 16.25 -5.31 -29.08
CA ARG A 19 17.27 -4.43 -29.66
C ARG A 19 17.85 -3.46 -28.62
N ALA A 20 16.99 -2.80 -27.84
CA ALA A 20 17.41 -1.84 -26.82
C ALA A 20 18.26 -2.48 -25.72
N LEU A 21 17.92 -3.71 -25.31
CA LEU A 21 18.66 -4.49 -24.32
C LEU A 21 19.97 -5.04 -24.90
N ALA A 22 19.97 -5.53 -26.15
CA ALA A 22 21.18 -5.98 -26.83
C ALA A 22 22.21 -4.85 -26.98
N CYS A 23 21.79 -3.63 -27.32
CA CYS A 23 22.66 -2.44 -27.37
C CYS A 23 23.31 -2.11 -26.01
N ARG A 24 22.72 -2.59 -24.91
CA ARG A 24 23.21 -2.40 -23.54
C ARG A 24 23.99 -3.62 -23.02
N GLY A 25 24.18 -4.64 -23.84
CA GLY A 25 24.84 -5.89 -23.44
C GLY A 25 23.98 -6.80 -22.56
N VAL A 26 22.67 -6.55 -22.49
CA VAL A 26 21.71 -7.36 -21.72
C VAL A 26 21.12 -8.42 -22.63
N THR A 27 21.25 -9.70 -22.25
CA THR A 27 20.61 -10.81 -22.97
C THR A 27 19.24 -11.08 -22.37
N TRP A 28 18.18 -10.89 -23.15
CA TRP A 28 16.80 -11.13 -22.75
C TRP A 28 15.97 -11.54 -23.96
N ASP A 29 14.82 -12.17 -23.72
CA ASP A 29 13.90 -12.63 -24.76
C ASP A 29 12.49 -12.11 -24.48
N ALA A 30 12.06 -11.08 -25.21
CA ALA A 30 10.73 -10.48 -25.07
C ALA A 30 9.59 -11.37 -25.58
N SER A 31 9.87 -12.53 -26.20
CA SER A 31 8.85 -13.35 -26.87
C SER A 31 7.72 -13.79 -25.94
N HIS A 32 8.02 -14.01 -24.66
CA HIS A 32 7.09 -14.45 -23.63
C HIS A 32 6.07 -13.39 -23.18
N LEU A 33 6.32 -12.11 -23.45
CA LEU A 33 5.45 -11.03 -22.99
C LEU A 33 4.12 -10.99 -23.77
N ARG A 34 3.03 -10.59 -23.11
CA ARG A 34 1.70 -10.50 -23.75
C ARG A 34 1.22 -9.06 -23.93
N GLY A 35 1.81 -8.11 -23.20
CA GLY A 35 1.37 -6.73 -23.14
C GLY A 35 0.32 -6.56 -22.03
N PRO A 36 0.39 -5.48 -21.25
CA PRO A 36 -0.54 -5.20 -20.15
C PRO A 36 -1.95 -4.91 -20.68
N ALA A 37 -2.98 -5.18 -19.86
CA ALA A 37 -4.33 -4.71 -20.14
C ALA A 37 -4.44 -3.18 -19.90
N PRO A 38 -5.51 -2.52 -20.40
CA PRO A 38 -5.83 -1.15 -20.02
C PRO A 38 -5.82 -0.94 -18.49
N GLY A 39 -5.16 0.12 -18.04
CA GLY A 39 -4.98 0.48 -16.63
C GLY A 39 -3.86 -0.27 -15.92
N GLU A 40 -3.23 -1.25 -16.57
CA GLU A 40 -2.17 -2.06 -15.96
C GLU A 40 -0.77 -1.55 -16.32
N VAL A 41 0.16 -1.76 -15.40
CA VAL A 41 1.59 -1.57 -15.61
C VAL A 41 2.30 -2.89 -15.29
N GLU A 42 3.05 -3.43 -16.26
CA GLU A 42 3.85 -4.63 -16.07
C GLU A 42 5.33 -4.25 -15.94
N ARG A 43 5.98 -4.75 -14.88
CA ARG A 43 7.39 -4.49 -14.57
C ARG A 43 8.22 -5.77 -14.66
N HIS A 44 9.34 -5.72 -15.39
CA HIS A 44 10.26 -6.84 -15.55
C HIS A 44 11.70 -6.41 -15.24
N VAL A 45 12.28 -6.95 -14.17
CA VAL A 45 13.71 -6.79 -13.89
C VAL A 45 14.49 -7.68 -14.85
N VAL A 46 15.25 -7.09 -15.76
CA VAL A 46 15.98 -7.83 -16.81
C VAL A 46 17.44 -8.07 -16.44
N GLN A 47 18.03 -7.18 -15.65
CA GLN A 47 19.38 -7.34 -15.12
C GLN A 47 19.48 -6.65 -13.76
N ARG A 48 20.16 -7.30 -12.81
CA ARG A 48 20.49 -6.71 -11.51
C ARG A 48 21.94 -7.03 -11.16
N SER A 49 22.66 -6.04 -10.69
CA SER A 49 24.03 -6.12 -10.18
C SER A 49 24.11 -5.44 -8.81
N ALA A 50 25.32 -5.31 -8.24
CA ALA A 50 25.51 -4.56 -7.00
C ALA A 50 25.27 -3.05 -7.17
N ASP A 51 25.55 -2.52 -8.37
CA ASP A 51 25.61 -1.07 -8.62
C ASP A 51 24.43 -0.56 -9.46
N GLU A 52 23.73 -1.45 -10.16
CA GLU A 52 22.67 -1.09 -11.10
C GLU A 52 21.60 -2.17 -11.23
N GLU A 53 20.35 -1.73 -11.42
CA GLU A 53 19.23 -2.53 -11.90
C GLU A 53 18.69 -1.97 -13.23
N THR A 54 18.46 -2.84 -14.21
CA THR A 54 17.75 -2.50 -15.46
C THR A 54 16.37 -3.15 -15.46
N VAL A 55 15.36 -2.36 -15.79
CA VAL A 55 13.95 -2.76 -15.72
C VAL A 55 13.25 -2.38 -17.03
N VAL A 56 12.46 -3.30 -17.58
CA VAL A 56 11.51 -3.00 -18.66
C VAL A 56 10.14 -2.79 -18.04
N ILE A 57 9.48 -1.68 -18.37
CA ILE A 57 8.11 -1.38 -17.94
C ILE A 57 7.23 -1.26 -19.17
N LEU A 58 6.13 -2.03 -19.18
CA LEU A 58 5.08 -1.94 -20.18
C LEU A 58 3.89 -1.22 -19.55
N TRP A 59 3.39 -0.23 -20.26
CA TRP A 59 2.30 0.64 -19.83
C TRP A 59 1.08 0.36 -20.68
N GLY A 60 0.01 -0.15 -20.08
CA GLY A 60 -1.29 -0.26 -20.75
C GLY A 60 -1.92 1.11 -20.96
N SER A 61 -2.96 1.16 -21.78
CA SER A 61 -3.74 2.39 -21.96
C SER A 61 -4.37 2.86 -20.66
N ASP A 62 -4.37 4.15 -20.39
CA ASP A 62 -4.88 4.75 -19.14
C ASP A 62 -4.19 4.24 -17.86
N SER A 63 -2.94 3.78 -17.97
CA SER A 63 -2.14 3.33 -16.81
C SER A 63 -1.32 4.47 -16.22
N ALA A 64 -1.05 4.41 -14.92
CA ALA A 64 -0.18 5.35 -14.21
C ALA A 64 0.60 4.63 -13.11
N ALA A 65 1.82 5.10 -12.82
CA ALA A 65 2.59 4.64 -11.66
C ALA A 65 2.05 5.25 -10.36
N GLY A 66 1.46 6.46 -10.45
CA GLY A 66 1.19 7.29 -9.29
C GLY A 66 2.44 8.09 -8.89
N VAL A 67 2.25 9.13 -8.08
CA VAL A 67 3.36 9.94 -7.56
C VAL A 67 4.23 9.07 -6.66
N HIS A 68 5.52 8.97 -6.98
CA HIS A 68 6.48 8.14 -6.25
C HIS A 68 7.90 8.69 -6.33
N CYS A 69 8.78 8.15 -5.49
CA CYS A 69 10.22 8.47 -5.41
C CYS A 69 11.04 7.18 -5.41
N HIS A 70 12.25 7.23 -5.97
CA HIS A 70 13.18 6.09 -6.05
C HIS A 70 14.13 5.98 -4.85
N GLY A 71 13.87 6.75 -3.79
CA GLY A 71 14.67 6.80 -2.57
C GLY A 71 16.07 7.32 -2.86
N ILE A 72 17.08 6.50 -2.59
CA ILE A 72 18.49 6.85 -2.84
C ILE A 72 18.95 6.58 -4.27
N SER A 73 18.08 6.01 -5.11
CA SER A 73 18.45 5.59 -6.47
C SER A 73 18.23 6.73 -7.45
N ASP A 74 19.22 7.02 -8.28
CA ASP A 74 19.02 7.76 -9.51
C ASP A 74 18.29 6.87 -10.53
N CYS A 75 17.42 7.45 -11.34
CA CYS A 75 16.71 6.78 -12.43
C CYS A 75 16.98 7.47 -13.76
N GLU A 76 17.30 6.67 -14.77
CA GLU A 76 17.29 7.08 -16.18
C GLU A 76 16.36 6.15 -16.94
N PHE A 77 15.47 6.69 -17.78
CA PHE A 77 14.63 5.87 -18.64
C PHE A 77 14.55 6.36 -20.07
N GLU A 78 14.40 5.40 -20.99
CA GLU A 78 14.17 5.63 -22.42
C GLU A 78 12.80 5.09 -22.80
N VAL A 79 12.04 5.86 -23.59
CA VAL A 79 10.79 5.40 -24.22
C VAL A 79 11.12 4.68 -25.53
N LEU A 80 10.82 3.40 -25.63
CA LEU A 80 11.08 2.60 -26.84
C LEU A 80 9.94 2.66 -27.86
N THR A 81 8.71 2.68 -27.36
CA THR A 81 7.48 2.63 -28.17
C THR A 81 6.38 3.36 -27.42
N GLY A 82 5.42 3.93 -28.17
CA GLY A 82 4.32 4.70 -27.63
C GLY A 82 4.77 6.03 -27.06
N ALA A 83 3.94 6.62 -26.20
CA ALA A 83 4.29 7.83 -25.46
C ALA A 83 3.86 7.67 -24.00
N VAL A 84 4.66 8.25 -23.11
CA VAL A 84 4.29 8.44 -21.70
C VAL A 84 4.25 9.93 -21.40
N GLU A 85 3.47 10.31 -20.42
CA GLU A 85 3.54 11.64 -19.81
C GLU A 85 4.23 11.51 -18.46
N GLU A 86 5.12 12.43 -18.13
CA GLU A 86 5.74 12.52 -16.81
C GLU A 86 5.36 13.86 -16.18
N SER A 87 5.07 13.86 -14.88
CA SER A 87 4.97 15.06 -14.05
C SER A 87 5.98 15.03 -12.93
N ARG A 88 6.61 16.18 -12.67
CA ARG A 88 7.46 16.43 -11.49
C ARG A 88 6.85 17.55 -10.66
N GLU A 89 7.26 17.66 -9.40
CA GLU A 89 6.70 18.64 -8.45
C GLU A 89 6.64 20.07 -9.00
N ASP A 90 7.65 20.47 -9.80
CA ASP A 90 7.79 21.85 -10.31
C ASP A 90 7.64 22.02 -11.83
N ASP A 91 7.66 20.95 -12.62
CA ASP A 91 7.77 21.04 -14.09
C ASP A 91 6.43 20.85 -14.83
N GLY A 92 5.36 20.48 -14.11
CA GLY A 92 4.08 20.11 -14.71
C GLY A 92 4.20 18.84 -15.57
N TRP A 93 3.18 18.58 -16.39
CA TRP A 93 3.13 17.40 -17.27
C TRP A 93 3.83 17.67 -18.61
N HIS A 94 4.72 16.77 -19.03
CA HIS A 94 5.29 16.74 -20.39
C HIS A 94 5.24 15.36 -21.02
N THR A 95 5.08 15.33 -22.34
CA THR A 95 4.98 14.08 -23.12
C THR A 95 6.35 13.64 -23.63
N LEU A 96 6.67 12.37 -23.43
CA LEU A 96 7.89 11.70 -23.88
C LEU A 96 7.51 10.61 -24.90
N GLY A 97 7.89 10.83 -26.16
CA GLY A 97 7.67 9.87 -27.26
C GLY A 97 8.86 8.92 -27.49
N PRO A 98 8.80 8.03 -28.50
CA PRO A 98 9.84 7.06 -28.76
C PRO A 98 11.22 7.70 -29.00
N GLY A 99 12.26 7.15 -28.38
CA GLY A 99 13.63 7.64 -28.37
C GLY A 99 13.90 8.77 -27.37
N ALA A 100 12.88 9.28 -26.67
CA ALA A 100 13.09 10.24 -25.59
C ALA A 100 13.79 9.56 -24.41
N VAL A 101 14.81 10.22 -23.88
CA VAL A 101 15.54 9.81 -22.68
C VAL A 101 15.31 10.85 -21.62
N ASN A 102 15.10 10.40 -20.39
CA ASN A 102 14.88 11.27 -19.25
C ASN A 102 15.54 10.71 -18.00
N ALA A 103 15.83 11.59 -17.04
CA ALA A 103 16.46 11.22 -15.77
C ALA A 103 15.83 11.95 -14.58
N CYS A 104 15.74 11.24 -13.46
CA CYS A 104 15.27 11.72 -12.16
C CYS A 104 16.34 11.34 -11.13
N GLY A 105 16.81 12.31 -10.36
CA GLY A 105 17.85 12.06 -9.36
C GLY A 105 17.30 11.34 -8.12
N ALA A 106 18.19 10.88 -7.25
CA ALA A 106 17.83 10.39 -5.94
C ALA A 106 16.92 11.41 -5.20
N GLY A 107 15.84 10.91 -4.62
CA GLY A 107 14.85 11.73 -3.92
C GLY A 107 13.82 12.42 -4.81
N CYS A 108 13.96 12.43 -6.14
CA CYS A 108 13.02 13.13 -7.01
C CYS A 108 11.66 12.41 -7.05
N GLU A 109 10.59 13.18 -6.80
CA GLU A 109 9.21 12.73 -6.87
C GLU A 109 8.63 12.99 -8.26
N HIS A 110 8.03 11.96 -8.85
CA HIS A 110 7.37 12.08 -10.15
C HIS A 110 6.23 11.07 -10.32
N ASP A 111 5.36 11.33 -11.30
CA ASP A 111 4.39 10.37 -11.81
C ASP A 111 4.65 10.15 -13.30
N VAL A 112 4.46 8.91 -13.75
CA VAL A 112 4.55 8.53 -15.17
C VAL A 112 3.27 7.81 -15.53
N ARG A 113 2.61 8.24 -16.61
CA ARG A 113 1.37 7.63 -17.09
C ARG A 113 1.37 7.44 -18.60
N CYS A 114 0.55 6.51 -19.07
CA CYS A 114 0.27 6.31 -20.48
C CYS A 114 -1.23 6.48 -20.72
N GLN A 115 -1.61 7.49 -21.51
CA GLN A 115 -3.01 7.73 -21.88
C GLN A 115 -3.41 7.08 -23.21
N GLU A 116 -2.43 6.65 -24.01
CA GLU A 116 -2.69 6.08 -25.34
C GLU A 116 -2.81 4.55 -25.28
N THR A 117 -2.24 3.79 -26.20
CA THR A 117 -2.50 2.34 -26.30
C THR A 117 -1.52 1.48 -25.50
N LEU A 118 -0.25 1.51 -25.88
CA LEU A 118 0.84 0.80 -25.22
C LEU A 118 2.07 1.69 -25.29
N ALA A 119 2.71 1.91 -24.15
CA ALA A 119 4.07 2.43 -24.11
C ALA A 119 5.02 1.42 -23.51
N VAL A 120 6.28 1.48 -23.93
CA VAL A 120 7.34 0.63 -23.38
C VAL A 120 8.51 1.51 -23.01
N THR A 121 8.98 1.39 -21.78
CA THR A 121 10.13 2.15 -21.27
C THR A 121 11.17 1.22 -20.68
N VAL A 122 12.45 1.53 -20.87
CA VAL A 122 13.56 0.84 -20.22
C VAL A 122 14.19 1.78 -19.21
N HIS A 123 14.21 1.35 -17.95
CA HIS A 123 14.71 2.11 -16.81
C HIS A 123 16.03 1.52 -16.32
N ARG A 124 16.91 2.38 -15.82
CA ARG A 124 18.14 2.04 -15.12
C ARG A 124 18.15 2.75 -13.77
N TYR A 125 18.32 1.98 -12.71
CA TYR A 125 18.38 2.49 -11.34
C TYR A 125 19.79 2.31 -10.76
N ARG A 126 20.35 3.36 -10.18
CA ARG A 126 21.68 3.35 -9.53
C ARG A 126 21.66 4.08 -8.19
N PRO A 127 21.91 3.41 -7.04
CA PRO A 127 22.01 1.96 -6.86
C PRO A 127 20.72 1.21 -7.27
N PRO A 128 20.71 -0.14 -7.29
CA PRO A 128 19.49 -0.91 -7.46
C PRO A 128 18.42 -0.51 -6.42
N LEU A 129 17.14 -0.51 -6.81
CA LEU A 129 15.99 -0.19 -5.94
C LEU A 129 15.85 -1.12 -4.70
N GLY A 130 16.65 -2.19 -4.60
CA GLY A 130 16.63 -3.15 -3.50
C GLY A 130 15.39 -4.05 -3.48
N ASP A 131 15.19 -4.81 -2.42
CA ASP A 131 14.02 -5.69 -2.23
C ASP A 131 12.77 -4.90 -1.78
N ALA A 132 12.60 -3.68 -2.30
CA ALA A 132 11.42 -2.84 -2.07
C ALA A 132 10.58 -2.74 -3.35
N PRO A 133 10.22 -3.83 -4.05
CA PRO A 133 9.98 -3.79 -5.50
C PRO A 133 8.54 -3.44 -5.86
N ASP A 134 7.70 -3.12 -4.88
CA ASP A 134 6.24 -3.12 -5.05
C ASP A 134 5.53 -1.86 -4.58
N ALA A 135 6.23 -0.95 -3.88
CA ALA A 135 5.64 0.32 -3.46
C ALA A 135 5.47 1.31 -4.64
N MET A 136 6.18 1.09 -5.76
CA MET A 136 6.14 1.95 -6.96
C MET A 136 4.92 1.74 -7.87
N PHE A 137 4.14 0.67 -7.69
CA PHE A 137 2.93 0.36 -8.49
C PHE A 137 1.75 -0.10 -7.62
N ALA A 138 1.80 0.17 -6.32
CA ALA A 138 0.80 -0.30 -5.38
C ALA A 138 -0.46 0.58 -5.44
N ASP A 139 -1.33 0.39 -6.43
CA ASP A 139 -2.70 0.90 -6.27
C ASP A 139 -3.84 0.06 -6.85
N SER A 140 -3.54 -1.14 -7.36
CA SER A 140 -4.58 -2.16 -7.49
C SER A 140 -4.01 -3.58 -7.61
N VAL A 141 -4.51 -4.50 -6.80
CA VAL A 141 -4.48 -5.93 -7.12
C VAL A 141 -5.85 -6.26 -7.70
N GLN A 142 -5.91 -6.53 -9.01
CA GLN A 142 -7.08 -7.15 -9.60
C GLN A 142 -7.09 -8.62 -9.21
N LEU A 143 -8.10 -9.05 -8.48
CA LEU A 143 -8.34 -10.48 -8.28
C LEU A 143 -8.94 -11.04 -9.57
N GLY A 144 -8.11 -11.74 -10.35
CA GLY A 144 -8.57 -12.61 -11.43
C GLY A 144 -9.46 -13.74 -10.90
N ASP A 145 -10.07 -14.51 -11.81
CA ASP A 145 -10.88 -15.68 -11.44
C ASP A 145 -10.07 -16.62 -10.53
N GLU A 146 -10.72 -17.07 -9.45
CA GLU A 146 -10.11 -17.57 -8.23
C GLU A 146 -9.22 -18.82 -8.44
N THR A 147 -7.92 -18.63 -8.58
CA THR A 147 -6.93 -19.70 -8.46
C THR A 147 -6.23 -19.65 -7.10
N ASP A 148 -5.79 -20.81 -6.60
CA ASP A 148 -4.95 -20.93 -5.38
C ASP A 148 -3.64 -20.12 -5.46
N ASP A 149 -3.19 -19.75 -6.66
CA ASP A 149 -2.03 -18.88 -6.86
C ASP A 149 -2.33 -17.41 -6.53
N SER A 150 -3.56 -16.96 -6.81
CA SER A 150 -4.01 -15.61 -6.46
C SER A 150 -4.14 -15.43 -4.94
N LEU A 151 -4.35 -16.54 -4.23
CA LEU A 151 -4.46 -16.63 -2.78
C LEU A 151 -3.13 -16.45 -2.06
N ALA A 152 -2.11 -17.21 -2.46
CA ALA A 152 -0.77 -17.08 -1.90
C ALA A 152 -0.22 -15.68 -2.15
N LYS A 153 -0.45 -15.15 -3.35
CA LYS A 153 -0.05 -13.79 -3.71
C LYS A 153 -0.70 -12.72 -2.83
N LEU A 154 -2.02 -12.80 -2.58
CA LEU A 154 -2.71 -11.84 -1.70
C LEU A 154 -2.10 -11.80 -0.29
N GLN A 155 -1.79 -12.97 0.29
CA GLN A 155 -1.19 -13.04 1.62
C GLN A 155 0.24 -12.50 1.64
N ASP A 156 1.06 -12.86 0.65
CA ASP A 156 2.44 -12.39 0.56
C ASP A 156 2.51 -10.88 0.29
N ASP A 157 1.64 -10.35 -0.57
CA ASP A 157 1.48 -8.92 -0.84
C ASP A 157 1.05 -8.20 0.44
N ALA A 158 -0.01 -8.67 1.12
CA ALA A 158 -0.47 -8.04 2.37
C ALA A 158 0.59 -8.06 3.48
N ARG A 159 1.43 -9.10 3.55
CA ARG A 159 2.52 -9.20 4.54
C ARG A 159 3.72 -8.30 4.23
N SER A 160 3.97 -8.03 2.96
CA SER A 160 5.13 -7.25 2.50
C SER A 160 4.81 -5.77 2.33
N ARG A 161 3.55 -5.43 2.05
CA ARG A 161 3.12 -4.07 1.73
C ARG A 161 2.44 -3.36 2.92
N PRO A 162 2.57 -2.02 3.00
CA PRO A 162 1.91 -1.22 4.04
C PRO A 162 0.38 -1.21 3.86
N TRP A 163 -0.10 -1.17 2.62
CA TRP A 163 -1.50 -1.37 2.27
C TRP A 163 -1.61 -1.89 0.83
N MET A 164 -2.83 -2.25 0.43
CA MET A 164 -3.19 -2.55 -0.95
C MET A 164 -4.67 -2.30 -1.19
N VAL A 165 -5.03 -1.89 -2.40
CA VAL A 165 -6.42 -1.82 -2.84
C VAL A 165 -6.71 -3.03 -3.72
N VAL A 166 -7.70 -3.82 -3.33
CA VAL A 166 -8.27 -4.87 -4.16
C VAL A 166 -9.46 -4.27 -4.88
N ARG A 167 -9.32 -4.07 -6.19
CA ARG A 167 -10.41 -3.57 -7.03
C ARG A 167 -11.34 -4.74 -7.32
N ALA A 168 -12.54 -4.73 -6.75
CA ALA A 168 -13.55 -5.68 -7.13
C ALA A 168 -14.05 -5.28 -8.53
N GLY A 169 -13.41 -5.81 -9.58
CA GLY A 169 -13.99 -5.77 -10.92
C GLY A 169 -15.45 -6.24 -10.84
N ALA A 170 -16.35 -5.66 -11.63
CA ALA A 170 -17.81 -5.82 -11.50
C ALA A 170 -18.27 -7.29 -11.45
N ARG A 171 -18.23 -7.92 -10.27
CA ARG A 171 -18.56 -9.32 -10.08
C ARG A 171 -20.04 -9.47 -9.72
N PRO A 172 -20.78 -10.39 -10.36
CA PRO A 172 -22.11 -10.78 -9.93
C PRO A 172 -22.02 -11.58 -8.62
N GLY A 173 -22.05 -10.90 -7.49
CA GLY A 173 -21.94 -11.54 -6.16
C GLY A 173 -22.04 -10.59 -4.95
N GLY A 174 -22.09 -9.28 -5.18
CA GLY A 174 -22.17 -8.25 -4.13
C GLY A 174 -20.87 -8.10 -3.33
N CYS A 175 -20.54 -6.88 -2.92
CA CYS A 175 -19.26 -6.55 -2.27
C CYS A 175 -19.01 -7.32 -0.95
N GLY A 176 -20.06 -7.83 -0.30
CA GLY A 176 -19.96 -8.60 0.95
C GLY A 176 -19.32 -9.98 0.82
N SER A 177 -19.45 -10.65 -0.34
CA SER A 177 -18.83 -11.97 -0.54
C SER A 177 -17.30 -11.85 -0.64
N VAL A 178 -16.84 -10.92 -1.49
CA VAL A 178 -15.41 -10.63 -1.67
C VAL A 178 -14.76 -10.13 -0.38
N HIS A 179 -15.45 -9.28 0.41
CA HIS A 179 -14.96 -8.85 1.73
C HIS A 179 -14.68 -10.02 2.65
N ASN A 180 -15.67 -10.91 2.83
CA ASN A 180 -15.53 -12.07 3.70
C ASN A 180 -14.44 -13.02 3.22
N ASP A 181 -14.26 -13.16 1.90
CA ASP A 181 -13.16 -13.95 1.36
C ASP A 181 -11.80 -13.33 1.65
N VAL A 182 -11.60 -12.03 1.39
CA VAL A 182 -10.35 -11.34 1.74
C VAL A 182 -10.05 -11.48 3.24
N VAL A 183 -11.05 -11.24 4.10
CA VAL A 183 -10.92 -11.38 5.55
C VAL A 183 -10.51 -12.80 5.96
N ARG A 184 -11.23 -13.82 5.47
CA ARG A 184 -10.95 -15.24 5.76
C ARG A 184 -9.55 -15.65 5.29
N ARG A 185 -9.08 -15.06 4.18
CA ARG A 185 -7.78 -15.35 3.58
C ARG A 185 -6.64 -14.69 4.35
N LEU A 186 -6.83 -13.49 4.89
CA LEU A 186 -5.77 -12.80 5.65
C LEU A 186 -5.56 -13.35 7.06
N GLY A 187 -6.57 -13.99 7.65
CA GLY A 187 -6.44 -14.62 8.96
C GLY A 187 -7.78 -14.98 9.59
N THR A 188 -7.74 -15.26 10.88
CA THR A 188 -8.95 -15.49 11.66
C THR A 188 -9.54 -14.14 12.05
N SER A 189 -10.63 -13.73 11.39
CA SER A 189 -11.44 -12.61 11.88
C SER A 189 -12.21 -13.07 13.11
N VAL A 190 -11.65 -12.82 14.27
CA VAL A 190 -12.32 -13.06 15.55
C VAL A 190 -12.02 -11.86 16.42
N GLN A 191 -13.05 -11.14 16.85
CA GLN A 191 -12.87 -10.32 18.05
C GLN A 191 -12.48 -11.28 19.17
N PRO A 192 -11.42 -11.02 19.95
CA PRO A 192 -11.16 -11.82 21.14
C PRO A 192 -12.46 -11.84 21.97
N PRO A 193 -12.92 -13.02 22.44
CA PRO A 193 -14.19 -13.08 23.13
C PRO A 193 -14.15 -12.09 24.29
N ALA A 194 -15.09 -11.14 24.31
CA ALA A 194 -15.49 -10.56 25.58
C ALA A 194 -15.89 -11.77 26.42
N ARG A 195 -15.10 -12.13 27.45
CA ARG A 195 -15.46 -13.17 28.39
C ARG A 195 -16.79 -12.78 29.01
N GLU A 196 -17.89 -13.28 28.47
CA GLU A 196 -19.09 -13.54 29.25
C GLU A 196 -19.03 -15.01 29.70
N PRO A 197 -19.20 -15.28 31.00
CA PRO A 197 -18.98 -16.58 31.59
C PRO A 197 -20.18 -17.48 31.34
N ASP A 198 -20.31 -18.07 30.15
CA ASP A 198 -21.37 -19.05 29.88
C ASP A 198 -20.86 -20.49 29.79
N GLY A 199 -19.66 -20.80 30.31
CA GLY A 199 -19.23 -22.17 30.67
C GLY A 199 -19.24 -23.23 29.56
N SER A 200 -19.55 -22.87 28.31
CA SER A 200 -19.87 -23.82 27.24
C SER A 200 -18.66 -24.27 26.42
N GLY A 201 -17.46 -23.75 26.73
CA GLY A 201 -16.17 -24.27 26.26
C GLY A 201 -15.94 -24.27 24.75
N THR A 202 -16.89 -23.81 23.94
CA THR A 202 -16.80 -23.84 22.48
C THR A 202 -16.58 -22.42 21.98
N VAL A 203 -15.31 -22.08 21.75
CA VAL A 203 -14.95 -20.82 21.09
C VAL A 203 -15.26 -20.95 19.61
N VAL A 204 -16.45 -20.50 19.19
CA VAL A 204 -16.77 -20.35 17.77
C VAL A 204 -16.19 -19.01 17.30
N PRO A 205 -15.31 -18.98 16.28
CA PRO A 205 -14.87 -17.76 15.61
C PRO A 205 -16.11 -16.99 15.11
N THR A 206 -16.55 -16.00 15.87
CA THR A 206 -17.66 -15.16 15.45
C THR A 206 -17.05 -13.93 14.77
N VAL A 207 -17.16 -13.86 13.45
CA VAL A 207 -16.90 -12.64 12.68
C VAL A 207 -17.95 -11.61 13.10
N ARG A 208 -17.67 -10.83 14.14
CA ARG A 208 -18.41 -9.58 14.39
C ARG A 208 -17.76 -8.48 13.55
N SER A 209 -18.11 -8.49 12.27
CA SER A 209 -17.85 -7.40 11.32
C SER A 209 -19.03 -6.44 11.34
N ALA A 210 -18.74 -5.17 11.00
CA ALA A 210 -19.65 -4.03 10.84
C ALA A 210 -19.84 -3.15 12.08
N THR A 211 -18.89 -2.23 12.28
CA THR A 211 -19.31 -0.87 12.63
C THR A 211 -19.45 -0.13 11.31
N ALA A 212 -20.68 0.21 10.93
CA ALA A 212 -20.87 1.23 9.91
C ALA A 212 -20.41 2.56 10.55
N PHE A 213 -19.34 3.15 10.04
CA PHE A 213 -18.88 4.46 10.50
C PHE A 213 -19.77 5.55 9.90
N GLY A 214 -20.97 5.70 10.45
CA GLY A 214 -21.83 6.84 10.15
C GLY A 214 -21.73 7.87 11.27
N GLY A 215 -21.29 9.09 10.97
CA GLY A 215 -21.49 10.26 11.85
C GLY A 215 -20.32 10.67 12.76
N TRP A 216 -19.07 10.36 12.42
CA TRP A 216 -17.91 10.97 13.08
C TRP A 216 -17.67 12.34 12.40
N ALA A 217 -17.96 13.43 13.08
CA ALA A 217 -17.81 14.78 12.53
C ALA A 217 -16.41 15.39 12.77
N ASP A 218 -15.58 14.71 13.54
CA ASP A 218 -14.27 15.19 13.99
C ASP A 218 -13.13 14.50 13.25
N ASP A 219 -11.98 15.18 13.17
CA ASP A 219 -10.76 14.70 12.52
C ASP A 219 -10.38 13.28 12.92
N PHE A 220 -10.50 12.34 11.97
CA PHE A 220 -10.00 10.98 12.13
C PHE A 220 -8.53 10.92 11.70
N ALA A 221 -7.69 11.53 12.54
CA ALA A 221 -6.25 11.62 12.33
C ALA A 221 -5.62 10.25 12.05
N VAL A 222 -4.53 10.26 11.28
CA VAL A 222 -3.79 9.06 10.90
C VAL A 222 -3.31 8.31 12.17
N HIS A 223 -3.70 7.05 12.31
CA HIS A 223 -3.45 6.23 13.49
C HIS A 223 -3.33 4.73 13.14
N SER A 224 -2.85 3.93 14.09
CA SER A 224 -2.90 2.47 14.05
C SER A 224 -4.17 1.98 14.76
N ALA A 225 -4.96 1.13 14.12
CA ALA A 225 -6.19 0.61 14.70
C ALA A 225 -5.88 -0.13 16.01
N HIS A 226 -6.65 0.20 17.05
CA HIS A 226 -6.55 -0.41 18.38
C HIS A 226 -5.13 -0.43 18.98
N ALA A 227 -4.35 0.65 18.81
CA ALA A 227 -2.98 0.77 19.33
C ALA A 227 -2.83 0.47 20.84
N HIS A 228 -3.89 0.65 21.62
CA HIS A 228 -3.95 0.34 23.05
C HIS A 228 -3.93 -1.15 23.42
N LEU A 229 -4.26 -2.05 22.49
CA LEU A 229 -4.25 -3.49 22.74
C LEU A 229 -2.82 -4.03 22.87
N ALA A 230 -2.65 -5.12 23.62
CA ALA A 230 -1.35 -5.79 23.68
C ALA A 230 -0.91 -6.27 22.29
N GLN A 231 -1.82 -6.91 21.58
CA GLN A 231 -1.71 -7.29 20.18
C GLN A 231 -2.83 -6.60 19.39
N PRO A 232 -2.58 -5.42 18.79
CA PRO A 232 -3.48 -4.80 17.83
C PRO A 232 -3.75 -5.74 16.65
N PRO A 233 -4.84 -5.52 15.90
CA PRO A 233 -5.07 -6.30 14.69
C PRO A 233 -3.88 -6.17 13.74
N THR A 234 -3.57 -7.26 13.06
CA THR A 234 -2.51 -7.32 12.04
C THR A 234 -2.95 -6.55 10.79
N TYR A 235 -4.22 -6.69 10.39
CA TYR A 235 -4.79 -5.99 9.25
C TYR A 235 -6.10 -5.28 9.60
N VAL A 236 -6.39 -4.20 8.87
CA VAL A 236 -7.71 -3.58 8.81
C VAL A 236 -8.19 -3.69 7.37
N VAL A 237 -9.31 -4.37 7.15
CA VAL A 237 -9.92 -4.58 5.83
C VAL A 237 -11.14 -3.70 5.74
N MET A 238 -11.15 -2.75 4.80
CA MET A 238 -12.23 -1.79 4.59
C MET A 238 -12.82 -1.95 3.19
N THR A 239 -14.12 -2.19 3.08
CA THR A 239 -14.82 -2.23 1.79
C THR A 239 -15.64 -0.97 1.60
N CYS A 240 -15.45 -0.30 0.48
CA CYS A 240 -16.29 0.83 0.09
C CYS A 240 -17.65 0.33 -0.41
N ILE A 241 -18.70 0.57 0.38
CA ILE A 241 -20.08 0.22 0.04
C ILE A 241 -20.71 1.30 -0.84
N ASP A 242 -20.36 2.56 -0.55
CA ASP A 242 -20.87 3.76 -1.19
C ASP A 242 -19.72 4.78 -1.32
N ASP A 243 -19.56 5.33 -2.52
CA ASP A 243 -18.51 6.27 -2.93
C ASP A 243 -19.09 7.65 -3.28
N THR A 244 -20.25 7.99 -2.72
CA THR A 244 -20.89 9.31 -2.85
C THR A 244 -20.08 10.41 -2.12
N GLY A 245 -18.82 10.61 -2.47
CA GLY A 245 -17.92 11.57 -1.84
C GLY A 245 -16.55 11.66 -2.52
N GLU A 246 -15.97 12.86 -2.46
CA GLU A 246 -14.58 13.11 -2.87
C GLU A 246 -13.59 12.96 -1.69
N ASP A 247 -14.02 12.39 -0.57
CA ASP A 247 -13.16 12.04 0.56
C ASP A 247 -12.19 10.91 0.17
N ALA A 248 -11.01 10.92 0.80
CA ALA A 248 -9.97 9.94 0.54
C ALA A 248 -9.51 9.30 1.85
N MET A 249 -9.13 8.03 1.77
CA MET A 249 -8.41 7.39 2.86
C MET A 249 -7.02 8.00 2.95
N LEU A 250 -6.60 8.36 4.17
CA LEU A 250 -5.24 8.79 4.43
C LEU A 250 -4.44 7.57 4.85
N LEU A 251 -3.29 7.33 4.21
CA LEU A 251 -2.42 6.19 4.48
C LEU A 251 -0.98 6.65 4.58
N SER A 252 -0.29 6.28 5.66
CA SER A 252 1.12 6.63 5.87
C SER A 252 1.93 5.39 6.19
N PRO A 253 3.01 5.10 5.44
CA PRO A 253 3.81 3.89 5.63
C PRO A 253 4.80 4.07 6.78
N VAL A 254 5.09 2.98 7.50
CA VAL A 254 6.13 2.94 8.55
C VAL A 254 7.52 3.26 8.00
N GLY A 255 7.71 3.11 6.69
CA GLY A 255 8.93 3.52 5.99
C GLY A 255 9.26 5.00 6.13
N ALA A 256 8.25 5.87 6.29
CA ALA A 256 8.42 7.29 6.52
C ALA A 256 9.28 7.57 7.77
N LEU A 257 9.17 6.72 8.80
CA LEU A 257 9.93 6.88 10.05
C LEU A 257 11.44 6.70 9.90
N ARG A 258 11.93 6.31 8.72
CA ARG A 258 13.38 6.25 8.42
C ARG A 258 14.00 7.62 8.22
N THR A 259 13.20 8.67 8.01
CA THR A 259 13.67 10.06 7.89
C THR A 259 13.88 10.72 9.26
N LEU A 260 13.30 10.13 10.33
CA LEU A 260 13.55 10.58 11.70
C LEU A 260 15.03 10.46 12.07
N ASN A 261 15.50 11.38 12.90
CA ASN A 261 16.83 11.27 13.46
C ASN A 261 16.92 10.05 14.40
N ARG A 262 18.15 9.61 14.65
CA ARG A 262 18.41 8.41 15.47
C ARG A 262 17.91 8.52 16.91
N GLU A 263 17.99 9.71 17.49
CA GLU A 263 17.59 9.98 18.88
C GLU A 263 16.08 9.79 19.06
N ASP A 264 15.27 10.35 18.16
CA ASP A 264 13.82 10.15 18.14
C ASP A 264 13.45 8.67 17.99
N VAL A 265 14.11 7.95 17.06
CA VAL A 265 13.88 6.51 16.88
C VAL A 265 14.22 5.72 18.14
N ASP A 266 15.31 6.08 18.82
CA ASP A 266 15.71 5.43 20.08
C ASP A 266 14.68 5.71 21.19
N HIS A 267 14.13 6.93 21.27
CA HIS A 267 13.05 7.25 22.21
C HIS A 267 11.74 6.53 21.89
N LEU A 268 11.33 6.48 20.61
CA LEU A 268 10.12 5.79 20.14
C LEU A 268 10.16 4.28 20.40
N ARG A 269 11.36 3.69 20.49
CA ARG A 269 11.58 2.28 20.82
C ARG A 269 11.49 1.96 22.31
N ARG A 270 11.54 2.96 23.20
CA ARG A 270 11.37 2.76 24.64
C ARG A 270 9.90 2.50 24.97
N PRO A 271 9.59 1.74 26.04
CA PRO A 271 8.23 1.62 26.56
C PRO A 271 7.78 2.92 27.25
N ALA A 272 7.61 3.99 26.48
CA ALA A 272 7.41 5.36 26.95
C ALA A 272 6.07 5.97 26.48
N PHE A 273 5.17 5.16 25.90
CA PHE A 273 3.91 5.63 25.34
C PHE A 273 2.75 4.82 25.89
N ARG A 274 1.72 5.49 26.38
CA ARG A 274 0.43 4.87 26.72
C ARG A 274 -0.59 5.25 25.65
N PHE A 275 -1.51 4.37 25.33
CA PHE A 275 -2.54 4.62 24.33
C PHE A 275 -3.91 4.52 24.99
N SER A 276 -4.82 5.39 24.59
CA SER A 276 -6.15 5.45 25.18
C SER A 276 -7.05 4.38 24.57
N ARG A 277 -7.84 3.72 25.41
CA ARG A 277 -8.96 2.92 24.93
C ARG A 277 -10.13 3.87 24.64
N PRO A 278 -10.73 3.85 23.44
CA PRO A 278 -11.99 4.54 23.20
C PRO A 278 -13.09 3.86 24.03
N THR A 279 -13.45 4.47 25.15
CA THR A 279 -14.55 4.04 26.03
C THR A 279 -15.48 5.22 26.26
N ALA A 280 -16.78 4.96 26.39
CA ALA A 280 -17.81 5.97 26.72
C ALA A 280 -17.71 6.47 28.18
N GLY A 281 -16.49 6.69 28.69
CA GLY A 281 -16.19 6.99 30.09
C GLY A 281 -14.75 7.42 30.29
N LYS A 282 -14.23 7.28 31.52
CA LYS A 282 -12.89 7.70 31.89
C LYS A 282 -11.83 7.03 30.99
N PRO A 283 -10.88 7.78 30.38
CA PRO A 283 -9.83 7.21 29.56
C PRO A 283 -9.06 6.11 30.31
N CYS A 284 -9.10 4.90 29.79
CA CYS A 284 -8.27 3.79 30.27
C CYS A 284 -7.00 3.76 29.42
N LEU A 285 -5.88 4.16 30.01
CA LEU A 285 -4.58 4.11 29.36
C LEU A 285 -4.00 2.69 29.43
N SER A 286 -3.41 2.24 28.33
CA SER A 286 -2.61 1.02 28.30
C SER A 286 -1.35 1.15 29.18
N PRO A 287 -0.70 0.02 29.57
CA PRO A 287 0.65 0.07 30.11
C PRO A 287 1.61 0.76 29.12
N PRO A 288 2.72 1.37 29.58
CA PRO A 288 3.71 1.95 28.70
C PRO A 288 4.25 0.93 27.68
N ARG A 289 4.31 1.34 26.41
CA ARG A 289 4.70 0.54 25.24
C ARG A 289 5.58 1.38 24.34
N ALA A 290 6.32 0.70 23.46
CA ALA A 290 7.04 1.36 22.37
C ALA A 290 6.05 1.79 21.28
N ALA A 291 6.27 2.98 20.73
CA ALA A 291 5.58 3.45 19.54
C ALA A 291 6.19 2.82 18.27
N VAL A 292 7.49 2.50 18.30
CA VAL A 292 8.21 1.86 17.19
C VAL A 292 8.91 0.59 17.69
N ALA A 293 8.84 -0.49 16.92
CA ALA A 293 9.49 -1.75 17.25
C ALA A 293 10.15 -2.38 16.01
N MET A 294 11.13 -3.25 16.24
CA MET A 294 11.66 -4.15 15.22
C MET A 294 11.09 -5.54 15.47
N ASP A 295 10.47 -6.15 14.46
CA ASP A 295 10.12 -7.57 14.50
C ASP A 295 10.57 -8.26 13.21
N GLY A 296 11.33 -9.34 13.35
CA GLY A 296 11.92 -10.05 12.22
C GLY A 296 12.76 -9.15 11.29
N GLY A 297 13.44 -8.14 11.84
CA GLY A 297 14.21 -7.16 11.06
C GLY A 297 13.37 -6.10 10.33
N ARG A 298 12.04 -6.10 10.50
CA ARG A 298 11.13 -5.09 9.92
C ARG A 298 10.68 -4.10 10.98
N LEU A 299 10.63 -2.82 10.59
CA LEU A 299 10.10 -1.75 11.42
C LEU A 299 8.58 -1.90 11.53
N ARG A 300 8.05 -1.69 12.73
CA ARG A 300 6.62 -1.62 13.02
C ARG A 300 6.31 -0.34 13.78
N MET A 301 5.11 0.18 13.60
CA MET A 301 4.65 1.33 14.37
C MET A 301 3.31 1.13 15.05
N ARG A 302 3.11 1.92 16.10
CA ARG A 302 1.88 2.21 16.79
C ARG A 302 1.81 3.72 16.92
N CYS A 303 0.85 4.32 16.24
CA CYS A 303 0.63 5.75 16.29
C CYS A 303 -0.85 6.05 16.52
N GLY A 304 -1.11 7.27 16.98
CA GLY A 304 -2.45 7.79 17.17
C GLY A 304 -2.40 9.09 17.94
N ALA A 305 -3.38 9.97 17.70
CA ALA A 305 -3.53 11.22 18.45
C ALA A 305 -3.79 10.97 19.95
N ASP A 306 -4.14 9.74 20.32
CA ASP A 306 -4.38 9.29 21.68
C ASP A 306 -3.11 8.76 22.39
N ALA A 307 -1.94 8.83 21.74
CA ALA A 307 -0.67 8.50 22.37
C ALA A 307 -0.31 9.51 23.46
N VAL A 308 -0.12 9.01 24.68
CA VAL A 308 0.26 9.76 25.87
C VAL A 308 1.71 9.41 26.24
N PRO A 309 2.68 10.28 25.90
CA PRO A 309 4.08 10.08 26.28
C PRO A 309 4.25 10.15 27.81
N VAL A 310 5.17 9.36 28.37
CA VAL A 310 5.42 9.31 29.82
C VAL A 310 6.49 10.30 30.30
N ASP A 311 7.31 10.83 29.38
CA ASP A 311 8.37 11.80 29.64
C ASP A 311 8.48 12.84 28.50
N ALA A 312 9.27 13.89 28.71
CA ALA A 312 9.39 15.02 27.77
C ALA A 312 10.05 14.60 26.45
N ASP A 313 11.12 13.80 26.51
CA ASP A 313 11.83 13.32 25.32
C ASP A 313 10.92 12.43 24.45
N ALA A 314 10.14 11.54 25.08
CA ALA A 314 9.12 10.76 24.39
C ALA A 314 8.04 11.66 23.77
N ALA A 315 7.67 12.76 24.42
CA ALA A 315 6.69 13.71 23.87
C ALA A 315 7.23 14.43 22.64
N GLU A 316 8.51 14.80 22.63
CA GLU A 316 9.17 15.39 21.47
C GLU A 316 9.28 14.41 20.31
N ALA A 317 9.81 13.22 20.56
CA ALA A 317 9.88 12.17 19.55
C ALA A 317 8.50 11.77 19.00
N CYS A 318 7.44 11.80 19.82
CA CYS A 318 6.07 11.58 19.38
C CYS A 318 5.58 12.66 18.41
N ARG A 319 5.92 13.93 18.66
CA ARG A 319 5.56 15.04 17.77
C ARG A 319 6.27 14.88 16.43
N HIS A 320 7.59 14.69 16.43
CA HIS A 320 8.35 14.47 15.19
C HIS A 320 7.84 13.25 14.41
N MET A 321 7.48 12.16 15.10
CA MET A 321 6.86 11.00 14.47
C MET A 321 5.52 11.35 13.80
N HIS A 322 4.68 12.13 14.48
CA HIS A 322 3.38 12.54 13.94
C HIS A 322 3.54 13.46 12.73
N ASP A 323 4.39 14.47 12.81
CA ASP A 323 4.70 15.38 11.70
C ASP A 323 5.22 14.58 10.49
N THR A 324 6.17 13.66 10.72
CA THR A 324 6.69 12.77 9.66
C THR A 324 5.59 11.91 9.02
N ILE A 325 4.68 11.36 9.84
CA ILE A 325 3.55 10.55 9.35
C ILE A 325 2.62 11.40 8.47
N VAL A 326 2.30 12.61 8.91
CA VAL A 326 1.44 13.55 8.18
C VAL A 326 2.08 13.96 6.86
N ASP A 327 3.37 14.34 6.88
CA ASP A 327 4.12 14.76 5.70
C ASP A 327 4.23 13.66 4.63
N HIS A 328 4.21 12.39 5.03
CA HIS A 328 4.30 11.24 4.12
C HIS A 328 2.96 10.51 3.95
N THR A 329 1.85 11.20 4.19
CA THR A 329 0.51 10.62 4.03
C THR A 329 0.08 10.66 2.55
N SER A 330 -0.20 9.48 1.99
CA SER A 330 -0.85 9.33 0.70
C SER A 330 -2.37 9.39 0.83
N ARG A 331 -3.03 9.91 -0.20
CA ARG A 331 -4.50 9.94 -0.32
C ARG A 331 -4.96 8.85 -1.28
N VAL A 332 -5.80 7.94 -0.81
CA VAL A 332 -6.34 6.83 -1.62
C VAL A 332 -7.85 6.97 -1.77
N ALA A 333 -8.28 7.22 -3.00
CA ALA A 333 -9.69 7.21 -3.37
C ALA A 333 -10.17 5.78 -3.65
N LEU A 334 -11.17 5.35 -2.89
CA LEU A 334 -11.88 4.08 -3.07
C LEU A 334 -13.15 4.26 -3.90
N ASN A 335 -13.35 3.45 -4.92
CA ASN A 335 -14.63 3.37 -5.61
C ASN A 335 -15.53 2.36 -4.91
N ARG A 336 -16.84 2.43 -5.19
CA ARG A 336 -17.78 1.43 -4.70
C ARG A 336 -17.34 0.03 -5.12
N GLY A 337 -17.22 -0.86 -4.14
CA GLY A 337 -16.76 -2.23 -4.29
C GLY A 337 -15.27 -2.45 -4.02
N ASP A 338 -14.46 -1.39 -3.99
CA ASP A 338 -13.05 -1.52 -3.64
C ASP A 338 -12.87 -2.00 -2.21
N ILE A 339 -11.84 -2.81 -2.00
CA ILE A 339 -11.44 -3.31 -0.69
C ILE A 339 -10.03 -2.82 -0.40
N LEU A 340 -9.89 -1.92 0.55
CA LEU A 340 -8.62 -1.49 1.09
C LEU A 340 -8.18 -2.44 2.20
N VAL A 341 -7.01 -3.05 2.05
CA VAL A 341 -6.35 -3.85 3.07
C VAL A 341 -5.18 -3.04 3.61
N VAL A 342 -5.24 -2.65 4.88
CA VAL A 342 -4.15 -1.94 5.57
C VAL A 342 -3.42 -2.94 6.46
N ASN A 343 -2.11 -3.08 6.28
CA ASN A 343 -1.25 -3.78 7.23
C ASN A 343 -0.98 -2.86 8.41
N ASN A 344 -1.73 -3.04 9.49
CA ASN A 344 -1.77 -2.14 10.64
C ASN A 344 -0.46 -2.12 11.46
N ARG A 345 0.52 -2.98 11.11
CA ARG A 345 1.89 -2.96 11.66
C ARG A 345 2.81 -2.07 10.83
N LEU A 346 2.53 -1.95 9.54
CA LEU A 346 3.37 -1.29 8.54
C LEU A 346 2.78 0.02 8.02
N ALA A 347 1.53 0.34 8.35
CA ALA A 347 0.88 1.56 7.95
C ALA A 347 -0.05 2.09 9.04
N ALA A 348 -0.18 3.41 9.03
CA ALA A 348 -1.19 4.14 9.76
C ALA A 348 -2.25 4.60 8.75
N HIS A 349 -3.48 4.73 9.22
CA HIS A 349 -4.60 5.14 8.38
C HIS A 349 -5.48 6.16 9.09
N GLY A 350 -6.15 6.97 8.30
CA GLY A 350 -7.11 7.96 8.77
C GLY A 350 -8.05 8.36 7.65
N TRP A 351 -8.76 9.46 7.83
CA TRP A 351 -9.53 10.09 6.77
C TRP A 351 -9.18 11.57 6.68
N ASP A 352 -9.46 12.21 5.54
CA ASP A 352 -9.39 13.66 5.41
C ASP A 352 -10.66 14.34 5.94
N ALA A 353 -10.53 15.04 7.07
CA ALA A 353 -11.66 15.60 7.80
C ALA A 353 -12.02 17.02 7.44
N SER A 354 -11.31 17.59 6.47
CA SER A 354 -11.80 18.77 5.76
C SER A 354 -13.15 18.53 5.07
N ARG A 355 -13.60 17.27 4.98
CA ARG A 355 -14.88 16.87 4.38
C ARG A 355 -15.60 15.88 5.32
N PRO A 356 -16.92 16.00 5.52
CA PRO A 356 -17.70 14.97 6.20
C PRO A 356 -17.53 13.64 5.44
N MET A 357 -17.37 12.49 6.13
CA MET A 357 -17.54 11.21 5.45
C MET A 357 -18.94 11.18 4.87
N SER A 358 -19.00 11.15 3.55
CA SER A 358 -20.17 10.69 2.84
C SER A 358 -19.99 9.25 2.35
N ARG A 359 -18.77 8.68 2.45
CA ARG A 359 -18.52 7.27 2.17
C ARG A 359 -19.05 6.35 3.25
N HIS A 360 -19.64 5.24 2.81
CA HIS A 360 -19.98 4.13 3.69
C HIS A 360 -18.92 3.04 3.55
N LEU A 361 -18.15 2.83 4.62
CA LEU A 361 -17.15 1.76 4.69
C LEU A 361 -17.60 0.64 5.61
N LEU A 362 -17.40 -0.61 5.18
CA LEU A 362 -17.42 -1.78 6.04
C LEU A 362 -16.00 -2.11 6.47
N ALA A 363 -15.65 -1.91 7.74
CA ALA A 363 -14.33 -2.26 8.26
C ALA A 363 -14.35 -3.53 9.12
N THR A 364 -13.32 -4.37 8.94
CA THR A 364 -13.06 -5.59 9.72
C THR A 364 -11.60 -5.63 10.17
N CYS A 365 -11.38 -5.81 11.47
CA CYS A 365 -10.06 -6.04 12.03
C CYS A 365 -9.70 -7.53 11.94
N VAL A 366 -8.51 -7.84 11.43
CA VAL A 366 -8.03 -9.20 11.23
C VAL A 366 -6.73 -9.40 12.01
N TRP A 367 -6.66 -10.47 12.79
CA TRP A 367 -5.44 -10.92 13.45
C TRP A 367 -4.84 -12.09 12.67
N ASP A 368 -3.52 -12.09 12.54
CA ASP A 368 -2.81 -13.31 12.15
C ASP A 368 -2.98 -14.37 13.26
N GLN A 369 -2.90 -15.64 12.88
CA GLN A 369 -3.23 -16.74 13.80
C GLN A 369 -2.28 -16.80 15.01
N ALA A 370 -1.03 -16.39 14.85
CA ALA A 370 -0.03 -16.38 15.91
C ALA A 370 -0.31 -15.26 16.92
N ASP A 371 -0.63 -14.07 16.43
CA ASP A 371 -1.04 -12.91 17.20
C ASP A 371 -2.34 -13.17 17.95
N TYR A 372 -3.30 -13.81 17.28
CA TYR A 372 -4.57 -14.12 17.89
C TYR A 372 -4.37 -15.06 19.08
N ALA A 373 -3.59 -16.13 18.93
CA ALA A 373 -3.25 -17.04 20.02
C ALA A 373 -2.56 -16.31 21.18
N ALA A 374 -1.65 -15.37 20.88
CA ALA A 374 -0.99 -14.53 21.89
C ALA A 374 -1.91 -13.46 22.51
N ALA A 375 -3.01 -13.09 21.85
CA ALA A 375 -3.97 -12.11 22.36
C ALA A 375 -5.02 -12.73 23.29
N VAL A 376 -5.36 -14.00 23.09
CA VAL A 376 -6.40 -14.71 23.86
C VAL A 376 -5.88 -15.64 24.95
N GLY A 377 -4.61 -16.06 24.86
CA GLY A 377 -3.89 -16.77 25.93
C GLY A 377 -3.40 -15.82 27.01
#